data_AF-A0A8X6YES9-F1
#
_entry.id   AF-A0A8X6YES9-F1
#
_cell.length_a   1.000
_cell.length_b   1.000
_cell.length_c   1.000
_cell.angle_alpha   90.00
_cell.angle_beta   90.00
_cell.angle_gamma   90.00
#
_symmetry.space_group_name_H-M   'P 1'
#
loop_
_entity.id
_entity.type
_entity.pdbx_description
1 polymer ?
#
loop_
_entity_poly.entity_id
_entity_poly.type
_entity_poly.pdbx_seq_one_letter_code
_entity_poly.pdbx_strand_id
1 'polypeptide(L)'
;MVGFPEYIMYPDQLDEAYEGIDFNETDYFQNVMNALHNERVKNMKKLDIPTNRTEWIYAPTTVNAYYSPPSNQIVLTAAILQPPFYDASFPKSINFGSIGVFIGHELTHAFDDTGSLYDKYGNLHQWWKDSTIKNFQEQAQCFVDQYSKYEVQDMKVNGHLTLGENIADNGGLKASFNAYQNWIARNHAEQPLPALPFTSNQLFFVAFAQTWCKISTPEMERFTILTDNHSPDKYRVIGTLSNSKDFAKEFKCHLKSTMNPQKKCEIW
;
A
#
# COMPACT_ATOMS: atom_id res chain seq x y z
N MET A 1 -3.71 6.86 -11.20
CA MET A 1 -4.96 6.49 -11.91
C MET A 1 -5.97 5.97 -10.90
N VAL A 2 -7.27 6.12 -11.16
CA VAL A 2 -8.32 5.86 -10.16
C VAL A 2 -9.50 5.15 -10.81
N GLY A 3 -9.98 4.06 -10.20
CA GLY A 3 -11.13 3.30 -10.68
C GLY A 3 -10.75 2.28 -11.75
N PHE A 4 -10.74 2.71 -13.00
CA PHE A 4 -10.51 1.84 -14.16
C PHE A 4 -9.77 2.56 -15.29
N PRO A 5 -9.05 1.82 -16.17
CA PRO A 5 -8.46 2.40 -17.37
C PRO A 5 -9.54 2.79 -18.37
N GLU A 6 -9.38 3.93 -19.03
CA GLU A 6 -10.44 4.51 -19.87
C GLU A 6 -10.87 3.62 -21.05
N TYR A 7 -9.94 2.83 -21.61
CA TYR A 7 -10.19 2.01 -22.80
C TYR A 7 -11.35 1.02 -22.62
N ILE A 8 -11.64 0.56 -21.40
CA ILE A 8 -12.73 -0.40 -21.16
C ILE A 8 -14.13 0.22 -21.35
N MET A 9 -14.21 1.55 -21.41
CA MET A 9 -15.46 2.27 -21.67
C MET A 9 -15.77 2.38 -23.17
N TYR A 10 -14.83 2.00 -24.04
CA TYR A 10 -14.97 2.07 -25.49
C TYR A 10 -14.98 0.64 -26.06
N PRO A 11 -16.15 0.13 -26.52
CA PRO A 11 -16.30 -1.25 -26.99
C PRO A 11 -15.24 -1.66 -28.02
N ASP A 12 -14.95 -0.80 -29.01
CA ASP A 12 -13.96 -1.10 -30.05
C ASP A 12 -12.55 -1.32 -29.47
N GLN A 13 -12.14 -0.53 -28.48
CA GLN A 13 -10.82 -0.68 -27.84
C GLN A 13 -10.79 -1.89 -26.90
N LEU A 14 -11.92 -2.20 -26.27
CA LEU A 14 -12.06 -3.39 -25.45
C LEU A 14 -11.98 -4.66 -26.30
N ASP A 15 -12.67 -4.69 -27.45
CA ASP A 15 -12.65 -5.81 -28.39
C ASP A 15 -11.24 -6.01 -28.97
N GLU A 16 -10.53 -4.92 -29.32
CA GLU A 16 -9.10 -4.98 -29.72
C GLU A 16 -8.22 -5.59 -28.61
N ALA A 17 -8.48 -5.23 -27.34
CA ALA A 17 -7.76 -5.79 -26.20
C ALA A 17 -7.99 -7.30 -26.00
N TYR A 18 -9.05 -7.89 -26.57
CA TYR A 18 -9.33 -9.33 -26.54
C TYR A 18 -9.14 -10.02 -27.91
N GLU A 19 -8.67 -9.29 -28.92
CA GLU A 19 -8.45 -9.84 -30.26
C GLU A 19 -7.51 -11.06 -30.23
N GLY A 20 -7.87 -12.07 -31.02
CA GLY A 20 -7.10 -13.31 -31.17
C GLY A 20 -7.25 -14.29 -30.01
N ILE A 21 -8.26 -14.11 -29.14
CA ILE A 21 -8.68 -15.10 -28.15
C ILE A 21 -9.97 -15.75 -28.66
N ASP A 22 -9.95 -17.08 -28.79
CA ASP A 22 -11.11 -17.87 -29.15
C ASP A 22 -11.45 -18.81 -27.99
N PHE A 23 -12.74 -18.85 -27.63
CA PHE A 23 -13.26 -19.62 -26.51
C PHE A 23 -14.34 -20.59 -26.98
N ASN A 24 -14.23 -21.83 -26.51
CA ASN A 24 -15.21 -22.89 -26.71
C ASN A 24 -15.95 -23.18 -25.40
N GLU A 25 -17.27 -23.12 -25.40
CA GLU A 25 -18.11 -23.34 -24.21
C GLU A 25 -17.93 -24.73 -23.57
N THR A 26 -17.42 -25.71 -24.32
CA THR A 26 -17.28 -27.11 -23.89
C THR A 26 -15.84 -27.54 -23.60
N ASP A 27 -14.84 -26.69 -23.89
CA ASP A 27 -13.41 -27.03 -23.73
C ASP A 27 -12.67 -26.01 -22.86
N TYR A 28 -12.86 -26.13 -21.55
CA TYR A 28 -12.20 -25.26 -20.58
C TYR A 28 -10.67 -25.33 -20.63
N PHE A 29 -10.10 -26.52 -20.85
CA PHE A 29 -8.65 -26.67 -20.88
C PHE A 29 -8.05 -25.91 -22.06
N GLN A 30 -8.64 -26.09 -23.26
CA GLN A 30 -8.19 -25.35 -24.44
C GLN A 30 -8.39 -23.85 -24.29
N ASN A 31 -9.47 -23.40 -23.64
CA ASN A 31 -9.69 -21.98 -23.33
C ASN A 31 -8.55 -21.38 -22.50
N VAL A 32 -8.11 -22.09 -21.46
CA VAL A 32 -6.97 -21.66 -20.63
C VAL A 32 -5.68 -21.60 -21.47
N MET A 33 -5.42 -22.62 -22.29
CA MET A 33 -4.25 -22.64 -23.16
C MET A 33 -4.26 -21.50 -24.19
N ASN A 34 -5.43 -21.18 -24.75
CA ASN A 34 -5.62 -20.06 -25.68
C ASN A 34 -5.34 -18.71 -24.99
N ALA A 35 -5.86 -18.51 -23.78
CA ALA A 35 -5.63 -17.29 -23.00
C ALA A 35 -4.14 -17.09 -22.67
N LEU A 36 -3.48 -18.13 -22.14
CA LEU A 36 -2.03 -18.08 -21.83
C LEU A 36 -1.18 -17.83 -23.08
N HIS A 37 -1.54 -18.45 -24.20
CA HIS A 37 -0.85 -18.22 -25.47
C HIS A 37 -1.01 -16.77 -25.95
N ASN A 38 -2.23 -16.24 -25.91
CA ASN A 38 -2.53 -14.88 -26.34
C ASN A 38 -1.78 -13.84 -25.48
N GLU A 39 -1.78 -14.02 -24.15
CA GLU A 39 -1.03 -13.16 -23.23
C GLU A 39 0.47 -13.14 -23.58
N ARG A 40 1.06 -14.32 -23.82
CA ARG A 40 2.47 -14.43 -24.23
C ARG A 40 2.73 -13.71 -25.55
N VAL A 41 1.88 -13.91 -26.55
CA VAL A 41 2.02 -13.25 -27.87
C VAL A 41 1.91 -11.73 -27.72
N LYS A 42 0.94 -11.22 -26.96
CA LYS A 42 0.79 -9.78 -26.68
C LYS A 42 2.02 -9.19 -25.99
N ASN A 43 2.54 -9.87 -24.97
CA ASN A 43 3.77 -9.43 -24.29
C ASN A 43 5.00 -9.45 -25.22
N MET A 44 5.13 -10.46 -26.08
CA MET A 44 6.23 -10.50 -27.07
C MET A 44 6.13 -9.39 -28.12
N LYS A 45 4.92 -9.01 -28.54
CA LYS A 45 4.70 -7.86 -29.44
C LYS A 45 5.14 -6.53 -28.84
N LYS A 46 5.31 -6.44 -27.52
CA LYS A 46 5.77 -5.21 -26.84
C LYS A 46 7.27 -4.93 -26.99
N LEU A 47 8.06 -5.87 -27.52
CA LEU A 47 9.53 -5.79 -27.49
C LEU A 47 10.12 -4.59 -28.26
N ASP A 48 9.50 -4.20 -29.38
CA ASP A 48 10.00 -3.15 -30.28
C ASP A 48 9.06 -1.93 -30.34
N ILE A 49 8.21 -1.78 -29.32
CA ILE A 49 7.33 -0.61 -29.19
C ILE A 49 7.62 0.14 -27.88
N PRO A 50 7.41 1.47 -27.86
CA PRO A 50 7.57 2.25 -26.64
C PRO A 50 6.66 1.75 -25.51
N THR A 51 7.17 1.75 -24.29
CA THR A 51 6.40 1.38 -23.09
C THR A 51 5.17 2.26 -22.93
N ASN A 52 3.99 1.63 -22.81
CA ASN A 52 2.78 2.33 -22.45
C ASN A 52 2.74 2.59 -20.93
N ARG A 53 2.93 3.86 -20.53
CA ARG A 53 2.96 4.26 -19.11
C ARG A 53 1.56 4.38 -18.48
N THR A 54 0.50 4.18 -19.27
CA THR A 54 -0.89 4.15 -18.79
C THR A 54 -1.43 2.73 -18.65
N GLU A 55 -0.60 1.71 -18.86
CA GLU A 55 -1.00 0.32 -18.70
C GLU A 55 -1.18 -0.04 -17.23
N TRP A 56 -2.23 -0.81 -16.93
CA TRP A 56 -2.56 -1.25 -15.58
C TRP A 56 -2.02 -2.66 -15.34
N ILE A 57 -1.50 -2.91 -14.15
CA ILE A 57 -1.00 -4.23 -13.72
C ILE A 57 -2.16 -5.08 -13.18
N TYR A 58 -3.15 -4.45 -12.56
CA TYR A 58 -4.31 -5.13 -12.00
C TYR A 58 -5.60 -4.69 -12.68
N ALA A 59 -6.55 -5.62 -12.76
CA ALA A 59 -7.91 -5.33 -13.20
C ALA A 59 -8.62 -4.38 -12.21
N PRO A 60 -9.60 -3.58 -12.66
CA PRO A 60 -10.39 -2.72 -11.78
C PRO A 60 -11.12 -3.46 -10.65
N THR A 61 -11.36 -4.76 -10.82
CA THR A 61 -12.04 -5.65 -9.87
C THR A 61 -11.15 -6.18 -8.75
N THR A 62 -9.84 -6.02 -8.85
CA THR A 62 -8.90 -6.43 -7.81
C THR A 62 -8.98 -5.46 -6.64
N VAL A 63 -9.21 -5.92 -5.41
CA VAL A 63 -9.18 -5.06 -4.21
C VAL A 63 -7.72 -4.75 -3.85
N ASN A 64 -7.12 -3.77 -4.53
CA ASN A 64 -5.75 -3.36 -4.27
C ASN A 64 -5.42 -1.93 -4.73
N ALA A 65 -4.30 -1.40 -4.24
CA ALA A 65 -3.60 -0.24 -4.77
C ALA A 65 -2.16 -0.64 -5.11
N TYR A 66 -1.47 0.12 -5.97
CA TYR A 66 -0.06 -0.12 -6.24
C TYR A 66 0.67 1.11 -6.78
N TYR A 67 1.98 1.12 -6.58
CA TYR A 67 2.94 1.99 -7.25
C TYR A 67 3.75 1.20 -8.28
N SER A 68 3.95 1.79 -9.46
CA SER A 68 4.82 1.26 -10.50
C SER A 68 6.02 2.19 -10.71
N PRO A 69 7.25 1.79 -10.30
CA PRO A 69 8.44 2.61 -10.49
C PRO A 69 8.73 2.97 -11.96
N PRO A 70 8.68 2.03 -12.93
CA PRO A 70 8.96 2.35 -14.33
C PRO A 70 7.99 3.35 -14.96
N SER A 71 6.75 3.42 -14.47
CA SER A 71 5.74 4.39 -14.91
C SER A 71 5.64 5.62 -13.99
N ASN A 72 6.32 5.61 -12.85
CA ASN A 72 6.18 6.58 -11.75
C ASN A 72 4.69 6.91 -11.49
N GLN A 73 3.91 5.85 -11.25
CA GLN A 73 2.45 5.93 -11.23
C GLN A 73 1.87 5.18 -10.04
N ILE A 74 0.96 5.86 -9.33
CA ILE A 74 0.07 5.27 -8.32
C ILE A 74 -1.26 4.91 -8.99
N VAL A 75 -1.79 3.73 -8.69
CA VAL A 75 -3.10 3.27 -9.18
C VAL A 75 -3.96 2.79 -8.03
N LEU A 76 -5.19 3.31 -7.98
CA LEU A 76 -6.26 2.83 -7.10
C LEU A 76 -7.29 2.13 -7.98
N THR A 77 -7.49 0.83 -7.77
CA THR A 77 -8.53 0.06 -8.47
C THR A 77 -9.93 0.50 -8.04
N ALA A 78 -10.96 0.22 -8.85
CA ALA A 78 -12.34 0.50 -8.47
C ALA A 78 -12.73 -0.30 -7.22
N ALA A 79 -12.28 -1.55 -7.11
CA ALA A 79 -12.64 -2.43 -6.02
C ALA A 79 -11.98 -2.10 -4.67
N ILE A 80 -10.93 -1.28 -4.59
CA ILE A 80 -10.46 -0.75 -3.28
C ILE A 80 -11.25 0.48 -2.83
N LEU A 81 -11.98 1.15 -3.73
CA LEU A 81 -12.74 2.38 -3.43
C LEU A 81 -14.14 2.09 -2.89
N GLN A 82 -14.22 1.21 -1.90
CA GLN A 82 -15.46 0.79 -1.22
C GLN A 82 -15.23 0.64 0.29
N PRO A 83 -16.28 0.53 1.12
CA PRO A 83 -16.12 0.22 2.54
C PRO A 83 -15.33 -1.07 2.78
N PRO A 84 -14.46 -1.14 3.80
CA PRO A 84 -14.22 -0.10 4.82
C PRO A 84 -13.24 1.00 4.40
N PHE A 85 -12.65 0.92 3.20
CA PHE A 85 -11.59 1.84 2.78
C PHE A 85 -12.10 3.24 2.45
N TYR A 86 -13.19 3.32 1.69
CA TYR A 86 -13.77 4.57 1.23
C TYR A 86 -15.28 4.53 1.14
N ASP A 87 -15.92 5.58 1.65
CA ASP A 87 -17.29 5.94 1.31
C ASP A 87 -17.42 7.46 1.39
N ALA A 88 -18.10 8.07 0.41
CA ALA A 88 -18.27 9.52 0.40
C ALA A 88 -19.04 10.05 1.63
N SER A 89 -19.93 9.22 2.19
CA SER A 89 -20.74 9.51 3.38
C SER A 89 -20.03 9.26 4.71
N PHE A 90 -18.90 8.54 4.72
CA PHE A 90 -18.15 8.29 5.95
C PHE A 90 -17.50 9.57 6.49
N PRO A 91 -17.33 9.65 7.82
CA PRO A 91 -16.47 10.64 8.44
C PRO A 91 -15.10 10.68 7.75
N LYS A 92 -14.57 11.87 7.52
CA LYS A 92 -13.25 12.07 6.93
C LYS A 92 -12.16 11.45 7.79
N SER A 93 -12.31 11.40 9.12
CA SER A 93 -11.40 10.61 9.96
C SER A 93 -11.25 9.16 9.49
N ILE A 94 -12.34 8.50 9.07
CA ILE A 94 -12.32 7.11 8.58
C ILE A 94 -11.72 7.05 7.19
N ASN A 95 -12.18 7.89 6.26
CA ASN A 95 -11.63 7.91 4.88
C ASN A 95 -10.11 8.19 4.87
N PHE A 96 -9.64 9.16 5.66
CA PHE A 96 -8.20 9.40 5.79
C PHE A 96 -7.49 8.27 6.54
N GLY A 97 -8.10 7.71 7.60
CA GLY A 97 -7.54 6.58 8.35
C GLY A 97 -7.47 5.28 7.56
N SER A 98 -8.26 5.16 6.50
CA SER A 98 -8.30 3.98 5.63
C SER A 98 -7.72 4.30 4.25
N ILE A 99 -8.52 4.63 3.22
CA ILE A 99 -7.99 4.84 1.86
C ILE A 99 -6.90 5.92 1.79
N GLY A 100 -6.95 6.96 2.64
CA GLY A 100 -5.91 7.99 2.70
C GLY A 100 -4.55 7.43 3.09
N VAL A 101 -4.51 6.46 4.01
CA VAL A 101 -3.26 5.77 4.38
C VAL A 101 -2.72 4.96 3.21
N PHE A 102 -3.57 4.23 2.48
CA PHE A 102 -3.16 3.46 1.30
C PHE A 102 -2.64 4.39 0.18
N ILE A 103 -3.27 5.53 -0.07
CA ILE A 103 -2.74 6.53 -1.01
C ILE A 103 -1.36 7.04 -0.58
N GLY A 104 -1.19 7.33 0.71
CA GLY A 104 0.10 7.74 1.26
C GLY A 104 1.15 6.62 1.18
N HIS A 105 0.74 5.36 1.35
CA HIS A 105 1.58 4.17 1.25
C HIS A 105 2.13 4.04 -0.18
N GLU A 106 1.26 4.07 -1.20
CA GLU A 106 1.69 4.04 -2.60
C GLU A 106 2.55 5.24 -3.00
N LEU A 107 2.29 6.43 -2.44
CA LEU A 107 3.14 7.59 -2.65
C LEU A 107 4.54 7.39 -2.05
N THR A 108 4.60 6.73 -0.91
CA THR A 108 5.86 6.47 -0.20
C THR A 108 6.71 5.43 -0.93
N HIS A 109 6.10 4.48 -1.64
CA HIS A 109 6.83 3.54 -2.51
C HIS A 109 7.67 4.24 -3.59
N ALA A 110 7.35 5.47 -4.00
CA ALA A 110 8.23 6.24 -4.89
C ALA A 110 9.59 6.59 -4.26
N PHE A 111 9.73 6.43 -2.94
CA PHE A 111 10.90 6.83 -2.16
C PHE A 111 11.35 5.76 -1.15
N ASP A 112 10.85 4.52 -1.24
CA ASP A 112 11.34 3.41 -0.42
C ASP A 112 12.72 2.91 -0.92
N ASP A 113 13.20 1.80 -0.37
CA ASP A 113 14.52 1.24 -0.70
C ASP A 113 14.68 0.80 -2.16
N THR A 114 13.56 0.54 -2.86
CA THR A 114 13.55 0.18 -4.28
C THR A 114 13.16 1.36 -5.17
N GLY A 115 12.07 2.06 -4.84
CA GLY A 115 11.55 3.17 -5.63
C GLY A 115 12.47 4.38 -5.65
N SER A 116 13.24 4.63 -4.58
CA SER A 116 14.26 5.69 -4.56
C SER A 116 15.38 5.49 -5.59
N LEU A 117 15.53 4.29 -6.16
CA LEU A 117 16.51 4.03 -7.23
C LEU A 117 16.02 4.55 -8.61
N TYR A 118 14.75 4.90 -8.72
CA TYR A 118 14.12 5.37 -9.95
C TYR A 118 13.99 6.89 -9.95
N ASP A 119 14.35 7.53 -11.06
CA ASP A 119 14.14 8.97 -11.22
C ASP A 119 12.68 9.32 -11.52
N LYS A 120 12.38 10.62 -11.64
CA LYS A 120 11.01 11.10 -11.95
C LYS A 120 10.45 10.58 -13.28
N TYR A 121 11.31 10.10 -14.17
CA TYR A 121 10.96 9.49 -15.45
C TYR A 121 10.98 7.96 -15.38
N GLY A 122 11.01 7.35 -14.19
CA GLY A 122 10.95 5.90 -14.02
C GLY A 122 12.18 5.16 -14.55
N ASN A 123 13.31 5.85 -14.72
CA ASN A 123 14.57 5.21 -15.10
C ASN A 123 15.37 4.83 -13.85
N LEU A 124 15.94 3.63 -13.86
CA LEU A 124 16.91 3.23 -12.84
C LEU A 124 18.18 4.07 -12.99
N HIS A 125 18.36 5.04 -12.11
CA HIS A 125 19.42 6.05 -12.22
C HIS A 125 19.71 6.64 -10.85
N GLN A 126 20.98 6.69 -10.43
CA GLN A 126 21.33 7.32 -9.16
C GLN A 126 21.14 8.85 -9.22
N TRP A 127 20.06 9.34 -8.62
CA TRP A 127 19.72 10.77 -8.58
C TRP A 127 19.95 11.41 -7.20
N TRP A 128 20.35 10.63 -6.21
CA TRP A 128 20.77 11.09 -4.88
C TRP A 128 22.29 11.21 -4.76
N LYS A 129 22.73 12.17 -3.94
CA LYS A 129 24.12 12.24 -3.49
C LYS A 129 24.42 11.07 -2.56
N ASP A 130 25.66 10.60 -2.55
CA ASP A 130 26.08 9.48 -1.70
C ASP A 130 25.81 9.73 -0.20
N SER A 131 25.91 10.98 0.26
CA SER A 131 25.58 11.34 1.64
C SER A 131 24.09 11.18 1.96
N THR A 132 23.20 11.46 1.00
CA THR A 132 21.75 11.23 1.15
C THR A 132 21.44 9.75 1.17
N ILE A 133 22.08 8.95 0.31
CA ILE A 133 21.93 7.48 0.28
C ILE A 133 22.35 6.89 1.63
N LYS A 134 23.51 7.32 2.16
CA LYS A 134 23.98 6.86 3.46
C LYS A 134 23.01 7.20 4.59
N ASN A 135 22.53 8.45 4.64
CA ASN A 135 21.56 8.85 5.65
C ASN A 135 20.24 8.07 5.53
N PHE A 136 19.76 7.81 4.31
CA PHE A 136 18.58 6.98 4.08
C PHE A 136 18.78 5.56 4.63
N GLN A 137 19.92 4.93 4.32
CA GLN A 137 20.25 3.59 4.81
C GLN A 137 20.35 3.54 6.35
N GLU A 138 20.94 4.56 6.98
CA GLU A 138 21.01 4.66 8.44
C GLU A 138 19.63 4.74 9.10
N GLN A 139 18.68 5.49 8.51
CA GLN A 139 17.31 5.56 9.01
C GLN A 139 16.52 4.28 8.70
N ALA A 140 16.69 3.71 7.50
CA ALA A 140 16.07 2.44 7.11
C ALA A 140 16.49 1.28 8.02
N GLN A 141 17.74 1.27 8.49
CA GLN A 141 18.21 0.29 9.46
C GLN A 141 17.41 0.30 10.77
N CYS A 142 16.83 1.43 11.17
CA CYS A 142 15.93 1.48 12.32
C CYS A 142 14.71 0.57 12.12
N PHE A 143 14.10 0.60 10.92
CA PHE A 143 12.96 -0.24 10.59
C PHE A 143 13.34 -1.71 10.53
N VAL A 144 14.48 -2.04 9.91
CA VAL A 144 15.02 -3.41 9.93
C VAL A 144 15.16 -3.93 11.35
N ASP A 145 15.81 -3.16 12.24
CA ASP A 145 16.04 -3.53 13.63
C ASP A 145 14.75 -3.63 14.44
N GLN A 146 13.76 -2.78 14.14
CA GLN A 146 12.45 -2.80 14.80
C GLN A 146 11.67 -4.05 14.41
N TYR A 147 11.48 -4.28 13.12
CA TYR A 147 10.61 -5.35 12.63
C TYR A 147 11.25 -6.73 12.81
N SER A 148 12.59 -6.83 12.82
CA SER A 148 13.29 -8.09 13.12
C SER A 148 13.15 -8.57 14.58
N LYS A 149 12.52 -7.79 15.46
CA LYS A 149 12.19 -8.19 16.84
C LYS A 149 10.79 -8.80 16.96
N TYR A 150 9.98 -8.70 15.92
CA TYR A 150 8.64 -9.24 15.90
C TYR A 150 8.65 -10.74 15.57
N GLU A 151 7.74 -11.49 16.18
CA GLU A 151 7.70 -12.95 16.11
C GLU A 151 6.27 -13.44 15.82
N VAL A 152 6.12 -14.34 14.86
CA VAL A 152 4.88 -15.07 14.62
C VAL A 152 5.19 -16.53 14.88
N GLN A 153 4.48 -17.11 15.85
CA GLN A 153 4.83 -18.42 16.39
C GLN A 153 6.30 -18.38 16.87
N ASP A 154 7.16 -19.25 16.36
CA ASP A 154 8.58 -19.33 16.72
C ASP A 154 9.51 -18.72 15.65
N MET A 155 8.97 -17.92 14.73
CA MET A 155 9.70 -17.35 13.60
C MET A 155 9.76 -15.83 13.69
N LYS A 156 10.96 -15.28 13.46
CA LYS A 156 11.17 -13.84 13.40
C LYS A 156 10.75 -13.28 12.05
N VAL A 157 10.10 -12.11 12.07
CA VAL A 157 9.84 -11.33 10.86
C VAL A 157 11.19 -10.91 10.28
N ASN A 158 11.36 -11.04 8.96
CA ASN A 158 12.55 -10.59 8.29
C ASN A 158 12.44 -9.08 8.00
N GLY A 159 13.09 -8.25 8.82
CA GLY A 159 13.04 -6.79 8.68
C GLY A 159 13.69 -6.26 7.40
N HIS A 160 14.59 -7.02 6.76
CA HIS A 160 15.14 -6.66 5.46
C HIS A 160 14.16 -6.97 4.32
N LEU A 161 13.54 -8.16 4.35
CA LEU A 161 12.54 -8.56 3.36
C LEU A 161 11.34 -7.60 3.35
N THR A 162 10.94 -7.14 4.54
CA THR A 162 9.75 -6.30 4.72
C THR A 162 10.01 -4.80 4.68
N LEU A 163 11.24 -4.39 4.38
CA LEU A 163 11.70 -3.01 4.59
C LEU A 163 10.87 -1.98 3.80
N GLY A 164 10.71 -2.17 2.49
CA GLY A 164 9.99 -1.23 1.63
C GLY A 164 8.55 -1.01 2.09
N GLU A 165 7.83 -2.10 2.36
CA GLU A 165 6.46 -2.08 2.87
C GLU A 165 6.36 -1.41 4.25
N ASN A 166 7.32 -1.66 5.14
CA ASN A 166 7.35 -1.03 6.46
C ASN A 166 7.61 0.49 6.35
N ILE A 167 8.49 0.92 5.44
CA ILE A 167 8.72 2.34 5.15
C ILE A 167 7.42 2.97 4.61
N ALA A 168 6.77 2.30 3.66
CA ALA A 168 5.54 2.76 3.03
C ALA A 168 4.37 2.87 4.02
N ASP A 169 4.19 1.91 4.92
CA ASP A 169 3.17 1.97 5.98
C ASP A 169 3.36 3.18 6.90
N ASN A 170 4.60 3.43 7.32
CA ASN A 170 4.93 4.51 8.26
C ASN A 170 4.81 5.89 7.59
N GLY A 171 5.33 6.04 6.38
CA GLY A 171 5.19 7.27 5.59
C GLY A 171 3.73 7.55 5.24
N GLY A 172 2.99 6.51 4.81
CA GLY A 172 1.59 6.62 4.43
C GLY A 172 0.67 7.02 5.57
N LEU A 173 0.83 6.41 6.75
CA LEU A 173 0.06 6.78 7.94
C LEU A 173 0.31 8.25 8.33
N LYS A 174 1.59 8.65 8.39
CA LYS A 174 1.98 10.02 8.76
C LYS A 174 1.48 11.05 7.76
N ALA A 175 1.63 10.80 6.46
CA ALA A 175 1.15 11.67 5.40
C ALA A 175 -0.38 11.84 5.46
N SER A 176 -1.10 10.72 5.63
CA SER A 176 -2.57 10.77 5.70
C SER A 176 -3.07 11.47 6.96
N PHE A 177 -2.44 11.25 8.11
CA PHE A 177 -2.83 11.96 9.34
C PHE A 177 -2.60 13.47 9.22
N ASN A 178 -1.47 13.89 8.64
CA ASN A 178 -1.20 15.31 8.36
C ASN A 178 -2.22 15.89 7.38
N ALA A 179 -2.60 15.14 6.34
CA ALA A 179 -3.63 15.56 5.39
C ALA A 179 -5.00 15.72 6.06
N TYR A 180 -5.34 14.83 7.00
CA TYR A 180 -6.55 14.93 7.81
C TYR A 180 -6.54 16.16 8.74
N GLN A 181 -5.42 16.44 9.42
CA GLN A 181 -5.29 17.66 10.24
C GLN A 181 -5.44 18.93 9.38
N ASN A 182 -4.86 18.95 8.17
CA ASN A 182 -5.04 20.04 7.21
C ASN A 182 -6.49 20.16 6.70
N TRP A 183 -7.22 19.05 6.62
CA TRP A 183 -8.64 19.06 6.30
C TRP A 183 -9.46 19.67 7.44
N ILE A 184 -9.20 19.28 8.70
CA ILE A 184 -9.83 19.86 9.90
C ILE A 184 -9.59 21.37 9.97
N ALA A 185 -8.35 21.82 9.72
CA ALA A 185 -8.00 23.23 9.77
C ALA A 185 -8.79 24.08 8.75
N ARG A 186 -9.20 23.48 7.63
CA ARG A 186 -9.96 24.15 6.55
C ARG A 186 -11.48 24.02 6.69
N ASN A 187 -11.97 22.93 7.26
CA ASN A 187 -13.40 22.56 7.24
C ASN A 187 -14.03 22.41 8.63
N HIS A 188 -13.25 22.64 9.69
CA HIS A 188 -13.56 22.34 11.09
C HIS A 188 -13.60 20.84 11.42
N ALA A 189 -13.56 20.54 12.72
CA ALA A 189 -13.57 19.15 13.20
C ALA A 189 -14.95 18.51 13.01
N GLU A 190 -14.97 17.25 12.57
CA GLU A 190 -16.20 16.47 12.48
C GLU A 190 -16.72 16.10 13.87
N GLN A 191 -18.03 15.92 13.96
CA GLN A 191 -18.64 15.36 15.16
C GLN A 191 -18.19 13.91 15.36
N PRO A 192 -17.85 13.50 16.60
CA PRO A 192 -17.58 12.10 16.90
C PRO A 192 -18.77 11.21 16.53
N LEU A 193 -18.47 9.95 16.19
CA LEU A 193 -19.52 8.97 15.96
C LEU A 193 -20.33 8.71 17.23
N PRO A 194 -21.67 8.64 17.15
CA PRO A 194 -22.49 8.33 18.31
C PRO A 194 -22.15 6.95 18.86
N ALA A 195 -22.28 6.79 20.18
CA ALA A 195 -22.04 5.54 20.92
C ALA A 195 -20.59 4.99 20.90
N LEU A 196 -19.63 5.70 20.29
CA LEU A 196 -18.21 5.34 20.37
C LEU A 196 -17.46 6.32 21.30
N PRO A 197 -16.65 5.83 22.26
CA PRO A 197 -15.90 6.68 23.17
C PRO A 197 -14.59 7.20 22.54
N PHE A 198 -14.63 7.57 21.25
CA PHE A 198 -13.45 8.00 20.49
C PHE A 198 -13.66 9.38 19.87
N THR A 199 -12.63 10.22 19.94
CA THR A 199 -12.56 11.45 19.13
C THR A 199 -12.36 11.12 17.65
N SER A 200 -12.61 12.06 16.75
CA SER A 200 -12.37 11.87 15.32
C SER A 200 -10.88 11.58 15.02
N ASN A 201 -9.94 12.16 15.78
CA ASN A 201 -8.52 11.82 15.68
C ASN A 201 -8.22 10.38 16.12
N GLN A 202 -8.86 9.90 17.19
CA GLN A 202 -8.72 8.50 17.62
C GLN A 202 -9.36 7.54 16.60
N LEU A 203 -10.51 7.92 16.03
CA LEU A 203 -11.19 7.14 14.99
C LEU A 203 -10.35 6.98 13.72
N PHE A 204 -9.49 7.95 13.37
CA PHE A 204 -8.52 7.79 12.29
C PHE A 204 -7.61 6.56 12.52
N PHE A 205 -7.03 6.44 13.71
CA PHE A 205 -6.12 5.32 14.01
C PHE A 205 -6.87 4.00 14.20
N VAL A 206 -8.11 4.05 14.71
CA VAL A 206 -8.97 2.86 14.79
C VAL A 206 -9.33 2.36 13.39
N ALA A 207 -9.71 3.26 12.48
CA ALA A 207 -10.02 2.92 11.09
C ALA A 207 -8.80 2.32 10.38
N PHE A 208 -7.61 2.90 10.58
CA PHE A 208 -6.34 2.32 10.11
C PHE A 208 -6.13 0.90 10.65
N ALA A 209 -6.27 0.69 11.95
CA ALA A 209 -6.05 -0.63 12.53
C ALA A 209 -7.06 -1.67 12.02
N GLN A 210 -8.31 -1.25 11.78
CA GLN A 210 -9.37 -2.14 11.32
C GLN A 210 -9.20 -2.62 9.87
N THR A 211 -8.53 -1.86 9.00
CA THR A 211 -8.24 -2.33 7.63
C THR A 211 -7.30 -3.54 7.61
N TRP A 212 -6.59 -3.80 8.71
CA TRP A 212 -5.65 -4.91 8.88
C TRP A 212 -6.19 -6.04 9.76
N CYS A 213 -7.48 -6.01 10.13
CA CYS A 213 -8.09 -7.11 10.88
C CYS A 213 -8.16 -8.37 10.01
N LYS A 214 -7.30 -9.35 10.33
CA LYS A 214 -7.22 -10.65 9.65
C LYS A 214 -6.87 -11.76 10.63
N ILE A 215 -7.35 -12.96 10.34
CA ILE A 215 -6.89 -14.20 10.94
C ILE A 215 -6.43 -15.14 9.82
N SER A 216 -5.33 -15.85 10.05
CA SER A 216 -4.72 -16.78 9.09
C SER A 216 -4.55 -18.15 9.73
N THR A 217 -4.51 -19.21 8.93
CA THR A 217 -4.15 -20.53 9.46
C THR A 217 -2.65 -20.55 9.82
N PRO A 218 -2.21 -21.40 10.76
CA PRO A 218 -0.80 -21.49 11.12
C PRO A 218 0.14 -21.79 9.95
N GLU A 219 -0.32 -22.57 8.97
CA GLU A 219 0.41 -22.89 7.74
C GLU A 219 0.57 -21.66 6.85
N MET A 220 -0.51 -20.87 6.70
CA MET A 220 -0.46 -19.64 5.93
C MET A 220 0.45 -18.61 6.59
N GLU A 221 0.40 -18.45 7.93
CA GLU A 221 1.30 -17.56 8.65
C GLU A 221 2.78 -17.90 8.43
N ARG A 222 3.13 -19.20 8.48
CA ARG A 222 4.49 -19.68 8.20
C ARG A 222 4.90 -19.47 6.75
N PHE A 223 3.97 -19.64 5.81
CA PHE A 223 4.24 -19.38 4.41
C PHE A 223 4.49 -17.88 4.17
N THR A 224 3.61 -17.01 4.67
CA THR A 224 3.72 -15.56 4.45
C THR A 224 4.94 -14.95 5.11
N ILE A 225 5.33 -15.36 6.32
CA ILE A 225 6.50 -14.79 6.98
C ILE A 225 7.81 -15.07 6.22
N LEU A 226 7.83 -16.09 5.36
CA LEU A 226 8.98 -16.46 4.55
C LEU A 226 8.96 -15.89 3.13
N THR A 227 7.79 -15.56 2.60
CA THR A 227 7.60 -15.28 1.15
C THR A 227 7.00 -13.91 0.85
N ASP A 228 6.26 -13.34 1.80
CA ASP A 228 5.60 -12.06 1.64
C ASP A 228 6.57 -10.92 1.97
N ASN A 229 6.62 -9.91 1.11
CA ASN A 229 7.35 -8.68 1.37
C ASN A 229 6.61 -7.78 2.36
N HIS A 230 5.34 -8.06 2.67
CA HIS A 230 4.62 -7.35 3.72
C HIS A 230 4.88 -7.96 5.09
N SER A 231 5.01 -7.09 6.10
CA SER A 231 4.93 -7.55 7.49
C SER A 231 3.57 -8.19 7.75
N PRO A 232 3.48 -9.19 8.66
CA PRO A 232 2.18 -9.71 9.10
C PRO A 232 1.25 -8.59 9.57
N ASP A 233 -0.05 -8.69 9.26
CA ASP A 233 -1.00 -7.56 9.40
C ASP A 233 -1.01 -6.93 10.80
N LYS A 234 -0.90 -7.75 11.86
CA LYS A 234 -0.79 -7.26 13.25
C LYS A 234 0.44 -6.37 13.47
N TYR A 235 1.55 -6.65 12.79
CA TYR A 235 2.80 -5.89 12.87
C TYR A 235 2.83 -4.69 11.93
N ARG A 236 2.03 -4.68 10.85
CA ARG A 236 1.73 -3.45 10.10
C ARG A 236 1.03 -2.43 11.00
N VAL A 237 0.09 -2.87 11.83
CA VAL A 237 -0.55 -1.99 12.83
C VAL A 237 0.43 -1.62 13.95
N ILE A 238 0.99 -2.61 14.65
CA ILE A 238 1.81 -2.36 15.85
C ILE A 238 3.07 -1.56 15.50
N GLY A 239 3.81 -1.94 14.45
CA GLY A 239 5.05 -1.29 14.06
C GLY A 239 4.84 0.18 13.69
N THR A 240 3.84 0.44 12.86
CA THR A 240 3.50 1.78 12.38
C THR A 240 3.00 2.70 13.50
N LEU A 241 2.04 2.23 14.31
CA LEU A 241 1.53 3.03 15.43
C LEU A 241 2.58 3.24 16.52
N SER A 242 3.48 2.28 16.74
CA SER A 242 4.60 2.43 17.67
C SER A 242 5.57 3.53 17.25
N ASN A 243 5.70 3.83 15.96
CA ASN A 243 6.52 4.94 15.46
C ASN A 243 5.78 6.28 15.42
N SER A 244 4.45 6.28 15.40
CA SER A 244 3.66 7.51 15.40
C SER A 244 3.70 8.22 16.76
N LYS A 245 4.13 9.48 16.78
CA LYS A 245 4.02 10.36 17.95
C LYS A 245 2.58 10.84 18.14
N ASP A 246 1.87 11.04 17.03
CA ASP A 246 0.48 11.47 17.02
C ASP A 246 -0.44 10.41 17.64
N PHE A 247 -0.26 9.14 17.27
CA PHE A 247 -0.99 8.04 17.90
C PHE A 247 -0.80 8.03 19.42
N ALA A 248 0.46 8.07 19.87
CA ALA A 248 0.77 8.06 21.29
C ALA A 248 0.18 9.27 22.04
N LYS A 249 0.10 10.43 21.38
CA LYS A 249 -0.53 11.64 21.93
C LYS A 249 -2.05 11.49 22.03
N GLU A 250 -2.72 11.06 20.96
CA GLU A 250 -4.18 10.95 20.89
C GLU A 250 -4.72 9.86 21.85
N PHE A 251 -3.96 8.79 22.08
CA PHE A 251 -4.31 7.73 23.03
C PHE A 251 -3.65 7.89 24.41
N LYS A 252 -2.88 8.98 24.63
CA LYS A 252 -2.18 9.28 25.89
C LYS A 252 -1.32 8.11 26.38
N CYS A 253 -0.64 7.41 25.47
CA CYS A 253 0.17 6.24 25.80
C CYS A 253 1.38 6.64 26.66
N HIS A 254 1.58 5.94 27.79
CA HIS A 254 2.75 6.16 28.64
C HIS A 254 4.07 5.91 27.89
N LEU A 255 5.08 6.76 28.13
CA LEU A 255 6.41 6.58 27.56
C LEU A 255 6.99 5.22 27.98
N LYS A 256 7.62 4.51 27.04
CA LYS A 256 8.14 3.12 27.19
C LYS A 256 7.08 2.03 27.30
N SER A 257 5.79 2.34 27.13
CA SER A 257 4.79 1.31 26.85
C SER A 257 5.06 0.66 25.48
N THR A 258 4.50 -0.53 25.25
CA THR A 258 4.66 -1.28 24.00
C THR A 258 4.36 -0.44 22.76
N MET A 259 3.31 0.40 22.81
CA MET A 259 2.88 1.25 21.70
C MET A 259 3.45 2.68 21.73
N ASN A 260 4.31 3.00 22.71
CA ASN A 260 5.03 4.27 22.77
C ASN A 260 6.49 4.08 23.20
N PRO A 261 7.29 3.36 22.37
CA PRO A 261 8.71 3.18 22.63
C PRO A 261 9.45 4.52 22.60
N GLN A 262 10.54 4.60 23.36
CA GLN A 262 11.36 5.82 23.43
C GLN A 262 12.10 6.09 22.10
N LYS A 263 12.56 5.04 21.41
CA LYS A 263 13.13 5.12 20.06
C LYS A 263 12.02 4.81 19.07
N LYS A 264 11.74 5.77 18.18
CA LYS A 264 10.77 5.66 17.07
C LYS A 264 11.55 5.80 15.76
N CYS A 265 11.21 4.98 14.76
CA CYS A 265 11.80 5.04 13.43
C CYS A 265 11.02 6.01 12.53
N GLU A 266 11.72 6.80 11.73
CA GLU A 266 11.11 7.83 10.87
C GLU A 266 12.03 8.11 9.67
N ILE A 267 11.46 8.17 8.46
CA ILE A 267 12.15 8.61 7.23
C ILE A 267 11.34 9.72 6.57
N TRP A 268 10.16 9.37 6.05
CA TRP A 268 9.24 10.27 5.34
C TRP A 268 8.19 10.86 6.28
#